data_AF-A0A512N799-F1
#
_entry.id   AF-A0A512N799-F1
#
_cell.length_a   1.000
_cell.length_b   1.000
_cell.length_c   1.000
_cell.angle_alpha   90.00
_cell.angle_beta   90.00
_cell.angle_gamma   90.00
#
_symmetry.space_group_name_H-M   'P 1'
#
loop_
_entity.id
_entity.type
_entity.pdbx_description
1 polymer ?
#
loop_
_entity_poly.entity_id
_entity_poly.type
_entity_poly.pdbx_seq_one_letter_code
_entity_poly.pdbx_strand_id
1 'polypeptide(L)'
;MTPLQDTIALIVAAVGLLLVASTTWTVTAQQQPQRPSASVRELCEEDMAKLCTDAAGPQKMKACIQGNAKQLKPACRSALETAGMLSK
;
A
#
# COMPACT_ATOMS: atom_id res chain seq x y z
N MET A 1 -48.51 -15.73 -13.59
CA MET A 1 -48.14 -16.21 -12.24
C MET A 1 -46.90 -17.05 -12.45
N THR A 2 -45.73 -16.43 -12.28
CA THR A 2 -44.44 -16.78 -12.88
C THR A 2 -43.74 -17.96 -12.17
N PRO A 3 -43.73 -19.18 -12.74
CA PRO A 3 -42.93 -20.30 -12.22
C PRO A 3 -41.42 -20.15 -12.48
N LEU A 4 -41.00 -19.13 -13.24
CA LEU A 4 -39.60 -18.99 -13.67
C LEU A 4 -38.68 -18.50 -12.54
N GLN A 5 -39.20 -17.81 -11.53
CA GLN A 5 -38.41 -17.20 -10.46
C GLN A 5 -38.03 -18.21 -9.35
N ASP A 6 -38.91 -19.19 -9.10
CA ASP A 6 -38.69 -20.29 -8.16
C ASP A 6 -37.60 -21.27 -8.68
N THR A 7 -37.61 -21.51 -10.00
CA THR A 7 -36.58 -22.36 -10.64
C THR A 7 -35.19 -21.70 -10.62
N ILE A 8 -35.11 -20.38 -10.80
CA ILE A 8 -33.82 -19.66 -10.72
C ILE A 8 -33.25 -19.73 -9.30
N ALA A 9 -34.09 -19.60 -8.27
CA ALA A 9 -33.66 -19.70 -6.88
C ALA A 9 -33.12 -21.10 -6.52
N LEU A 10 -33.78 -22.16 -6.99
CA LEU A 10 -33.34 -23.54 -6.79
C LEU A 10 -32.04 -23.87 -7.54
N ILE A 11 -31.87 -23.35 -8.76
CA ILE A 11 -30.63 -23.53 -9.53
C ILE A 11 -29.46 -22.80 -8.85
N VAL A 12 -29.65 -21.57 -8.38
CA VAL A 12 -28.60 -20.81 -7.68
C VAL A 12 -28.23 -21.46 -6.34
N ALA A 13 -29.20 -21.99 -5.59
CA ALA A 13 -28.94 -22.71 -4.34
C ALA A 13 -28.19 -24.04 -4.57
N ALA A 14 -28.59 -24.83 -5.57
CA ALA A 14 -27.93 -26.09 -5.89
C ALA A 14 -26.51 -25.89 -6.45
N VAL A 15 -26.32 -24.89 -7.33
CA VAL A 15 -25.01 -24.52 -7.89
C VAL A 15 -24.11 -23.90 -6.80
N GLY A 16 -24.66 -23.08 -5.90
CA GLY A 16 -23.93 -22.53 -4.75
C GLY A 16 -23.45 -23.60 -3.75
N LEU A 17 -24.27 -24.64 -3.51
CA LEU A 17 -23.90 -25.74 -2.62
C LEU A 17 -22.87 -26.70 -3.25
N LEU A 18 -22.92 -26.90 -4.57
CA LEU A 18 -21.95 -27.74 -5.30
C LEU A 18 -20.60 -27.05 -5.57
N LEU A 19 -20.57 -25.72 -5.72
CA LEU A 19 -19.32 -24.98 -5.99
C LEU A 19 -18.46 -24.69 -4.72
N VAL A 20 -19.04 -24.72 -3.51
CA VAL A 20 -18.29 -24.48 -2.26
C VAL A 20 -17.44 -25.69 -1.84
N ALA A 21 -17.82 -26.91 -2.21
CA ALA A 21 -17.06 -28.12 -1.90
C ALA A 21 -15.78 -28.28 -2.73
N SER A 22 -15.70 -27.65 -3.90
CA SER A 22 -14.52 -27.68 -4.80
C SER A 22 -13.73 -26.36 -4.84
N THR A 23 -14.10 -25.37 -4.03
CA THR A 23 -13.36 -24.10 -3.89
C THR A 23 -12.78 -23.94 -2.48
N THR A 24 -12.15 -25.00 -1.98
CA THR A 24 -11.09 -24.76 -0.99
C THR A 24 -9.92 -24.13 -1.72
N TRP A 25 -9.91 -22.79 -1.64
CA TRP A 25 -8.81 -21.84 -1.85
C TRP A 25 -8.90 -21.05 -3.16
N THR A 26 -9.43 -19.83 -3.10
CA THR A 26 -8.84 -18.66 -3.79
C THR A 26 -9.34 -17.34 -3.19
N VAL A 27 -9.20 -17.15 -1.88
CA VAL A 27 -8.95 -15.79 -1.36
C VAL A 27 -7.58 -15.82 -0.71
N THR A 28 -6.54 -15.90 -1.54
CA THR A 28 -5.32 -15.18 -1.21
C THR A 28 -5.50 -13.76 -1.75
N ALA A 29 -6.44 -13.00 -1.17
CA ALA A 29 -6.17 -11.57 -1.05
C ALA A 29 -4.79 -11.51 -0.40
N GLN A 30 -3.83 -11.00 -1.15
CA GLN A 30 -2.40 -11.00 -0.88
C GLN A 30 -2.12 -10.70 0.60
N GLN A 31 -2.09 -11.73 1.44
CA GLN A 31 -1.49 -11.66 2.76
C GLN A 31 0.01 -11.74 2.49
N GLN A 32 0.53 -10.67 1.87
CA GLN A 32 1.95 -10.42 1.83
C GLN A 32 2.36 -10.50 3.31
N PRO A 33 3.23 -11.44 3.69
CA PRO A 33 3.77 -11.48 5.05
C PRO A 33 4.15 -10.05 5.34
N GLN A 34 3.59 -9.46 6.40
CA GLN A 34 3.82 -8.07 6.76
C GLN A 34 5.32 -7.95 7.04
N ARG A 35 6.15 -7.85 6.00
CA ARG A 35 7.56 -7.49 6.15
C ARG A 35 7.48 -6.16 6.85
N PRO A 36 8.19 -5.97 7.96
CA PRO A 36 8.32 -4.66 8.56
C PRO A 36 8.78 -3.70 7.45
N SER A 37 7.83 -2.91 6.92
CA SER A 37 8.14 -1.90 5.95
C SER A 37 8.67 -0.75 6.77
N ALA A 38 9.99 -0.55 6.74
CA ALA A 38 10.60 0.59 7.40
C ALA A 38 9.84 1.85 7.00
N SER A 39 9.47 2.66 7.98
CA SER A 39 8.76 3.91 7.75
C SER A 39 9.63 4.85 6.91
N VAL A 40 8.99 5.81 6.23
CA VAL A 40 9.71 6.88 5.51
C VAL A 40 10.73 7.55 6.43
N ARG A 41 10.40 7.72 7.72
CA ARG A 41 11.31 8.34 8.68
C ARG A 41 12.56 7.50 8.92
N GLU A 42 12.42 6.19 9.14
CA GLU A 42 13.57 5.29 9.32
C GLU A 42 14.47 5.27 8.08
N LEU A 43 13.88 5.21 6.89
CA LEU A 43 14.63 5.18 5.63
C LEU A 43 15.37 6.50 5.35
N CYS A 44 14.88 7.60 5.90
CA CYS A 44 15.40 8.94 5.66
C CYS A 44 16.19 9.52 6.84
N GLU A 45 16.30 8.83 7.97
CA GLU A 45 16.89 9.38 9.20
C GLU A 45 18.32 9.87 9.00
N GLU A 46 19.17 9.04 8.38
CA GLU A 46 20.57 9.40 8.10
C GLU A 46 20.67 10.59 7.13
N ASP A 47 19.82 10.64 6.10
CA ASP A 47 19.82 11.73 5.12
C ASP A 47 19.34 13.04 5.77
N MET A 48 18.29 12.99 6.59
CA MET A 48 17.81 14.16 7.34
C MET A 48 18.88 14.68 8.31
N ALA A 49 19.56 13.77 9.01
CA ALA A 49 20.61 14.13 9.96
C ALA A 49 21.87 14.70 9.29
N LYS A 50 22.14 14.35 8.02
CA LYS A 50 23.31 14.84 7.27
C LYS A 50 23.02 16.10 6.46
N LEU A 51 21.84 16.18 5.86
CA LEU A 51 21.50 17.20 4.85
C LEU A 51 20.59 18.30 5.40
N CYS A 52 19.83 18.01 6.47
CA CYS A 52 18.77 18.86 6.98
C CYS A 52 18.90 19.21 8.47
N THR A 53 20.13 19.31 8.98
CA THR A 53 20.43 19.67 10.38
C THR A 53 19.80 21.00 10.82
N ASP A 54 19.75 21.96 9.91
CA ASP A 54 19.23 23.31 10.18
C ASP A 54 17.72 23.44 9.98
N ALA A 55 17.05 22.36 9.58
CA ALA A 55 15.63 22.37 9.29
C ALA A 55 14.77 22.30 10.56
N ALA A 56 14.47 23.47 11.13
CA ALA A 56 13.56 23.57 12.27
C ALA A 56 12.09 23.42 11.85
N GLY A 57 11.49 22.26 12.17
CA GLY A 57 10.07 21.99 11.97
C GLY A 57 9.71 21.41 10.60
N PRO A 58 8.44 20.98 10.42
CA PRO A 58 8.05 20.13 9.30
C PRO A 58 8.10 20.82 7.93
N GLN A 59 7.78 22.13 7.86
CA GLN A 59 7.83 22.88 6.61
C GLN A 59 9.27 23.06 6.12
N LYS A 60 10.19 23.44 7.03
CA LYS A 60 11.62 23.58 6.71
C LYS A 60 12.24 22.24 6.34
N MET A 61 11.84 21.17 7.03
CA MET A 61 12.30 19.81 6.72
C MET A 61 11.84 19.39 5.32
N LYS A 62 10.56 19.60 4.97
CA LYS A 62 10.05 19.32 3.63
C LYS A 62 10.81 20.08 2.56
N ALA A 63 11.01 21.39 2.74
CA ALA A 63 11.76 22.22 1.80
C ALA A 63 13.22 21.74 1.64
N CYS A 64 13.87 21.38 2.76
CA CYS A 64 15.23 20.84 2.74
C CYS A 64 15.32 19.52 1.97
N ILE A 65 14.42 18.57 2.25
CA ILE A 65 14.38 17.28 1.56
C ILE A 65 14.13 17.47 0.06
N GLN A 66 13.21 18.36 -0.32
CA GLN A 66 12.93 18.65 -1.73
C GLN A 66 14.14 19.27 -2.44
N GLY A 67 14.82 20.23 -1.81
CA GLY A 67 16.04 20.84 -2.37
C GLY A 67 17.20 19.84 -2.49
N ASN A 68 17.25 18.84 -1.62
CA ASN A 68 18.29 17.82 -1.59
C ASN A 68 17.87 16.48 -2.21
N ALA A 69 16.75 16.41 -2.94
CA ALA A 69 16.18 15.16 -3.43
C ALA A 69 17.16 14.26 -4.23
N LYS A 70 18.12 14.87 -4.92
CA LYS A 70 19.16 14.17 -5.69
C LYS A 70 20.31 13.61 -4.84
N GLN A 71 20.50 14.15 -3.64
CA GLN A 71 21.55 13.77 -2.69
C GLN A 71 21.05 12.74 -1.66
N LEU A 72 19.73 12.54 -1.56
CA LEU A 72 19.13 11.50 -0.73
C LEU A 72 19.57 10.12 -1.18
N LYS A 73 19.69 9.19 -0.23
CA LYS A 73 19.87 7.78 -0.55
C LYS A 73 18.70 7.27 -1.40
N PRO A 74 18.95 6.28 -2.28
CA PRO A 74 17.91 5.70 -3.12
C PRO A 74 16.68 5.23 -2.34
N ALA A 75 16.88 4.64 -1.15
CA ALA A 75 15.80 4.15 -0.30
C ALA A 75 14.90 5.29 0.23
N CYS A 76 15.49 6.36 0.77
CA CYS A 76 14.74 7.52 1.23
C CYS A 76 14.00 8.21 0.08
N ARG A 77 14.68 8.44 -1.04
CA ARG A 77 14.09 9.06 -2.24
C ARG A 77 12.87 8.28 -2.73
N SER A 78 13.01 6.97 -2.90
CA SER A 78 11.93 6.10 -3.36
C SER A 78 10.76 6.06 -2.37
N ALA A 79 11.03 6.09 -1.06
CA ALA A 79 10.01 6.12 -0.03
C ALA A 79 9.21 7.44 -0.08
N LEU A 80 9.89 8.58 -0.25
CA LEU A 80 9.27 9.89 -0.39
C LEU A 80 8.48 10.06 -1.70
N GLU A 81 8.97 9.50 -2.81
CA GLU A 81 8.24 9.45 -4.09
C GLU A 81 6.96 8.64 -3.96
N THR A 82 7.05 7.46 -3.33
CA THR A 82 5.89 6.58 -3.09
C THR A 82 4.87 7.23 -2.15
N ALA A 83 5.34 7.98 -1.16
CA ALA A 83 4.49 8.74 -0.23
C ALA A 83 3.97 10.06 -0.81
N GLY A 84 4.34 10.45 -2.04
CA GLY A 84 3.92 11.70 -2.67
C GLY A 84 4.50 12.97 -2.01
N MET A 85 5.62 12.84 -1.29
CA MET A 85 6.25 13.95 -0.56
C MET A 85 7.27 14.72 -1.40
N LEU A 86 7.79 14.11 -2.46
CA LEU A 86 8.61 14.77 -3.47
C LEU A 86 7.69 15.32 -4.57
N SER A 87 7.70 16.63 -4.73
CA SER A 87 7.07 17.29 -5.88
C SER A 87 7.87 16.94 -7.13
N LYS A 88 7.20 16.33 -8.11
CA LYS A 88 7.76 16.01 -9.43
C LYS A 88 8.11 17.26 -10.21
#